data_AF-A0A953BE22-F1
#
_entry.id   AF-A0A953BE22-F1
#
_cell.length_a   1.000
_cell.length_b   1.000
_cell.length_c   1.000
_cell.angle_alpha   90.00
_cell.angle_beta   90.00
_cell.angle_gamma   90.00
#
_symmetry.space_group_name_H-M   'P 1'
#
loop_
_entity.id
_entity.type
_entity.pdbx_description
1 polymer ?
#
loop_
_entity_poly.entity_id
_entity_poly.type
_entity_poly.pdbx_seq_one_letter_code
_entity_poly.pdbx_strand_id
1 'polypeptide(L)'
;MTRHIGVFVLMAAGAAASGQPATRSDQVVEESIAALDAPALFERELAQARLEQTPGLSLSAIEAILARDGLAAEQRVRLEALAWRRFAMGPRAAMGVSFGPAVDGVMIASTSEGFASRELLVEGDVVLSAGGRVMRVQEDLRIAILAREPGERIPLRLRRAGEEIFIDLPLGSYDDLRGGARLTGEILAEAWRERQAIFSGDPGDEVVIDALLEAPAGRREGAPIIRWRVPVSRGVVGGGMGRGGLDAWGRVRVQVNGHDLAVPSLALGAGSGRPGESGFRLDRLLEELRVEQDRLRTYERLLLMEIEALPGGSEPSADLMREIRRIRRLMTSLNSEIDDLWRQFNAISSYGR
;
A
#
# COMPACT_ATOMS: atom_id res chain seq x y z
N MET A 1 -46.89 -15.41 51.30
CA MET A 1 -47.60 -14.56 50.32
C MET A 1 -46.55 -13.86 49.47
N THR A 2 -46.19 -14.48 48.34
CA THR A 2 -45.05 -14.09 47.50
C THR A 2 -45.59 -13.34 46.29
N ARG A 3 -45.26 -12.04 46.15
CA ARG A 3 -45.65 -11.22 45.00
C ARG A 3 -44.54 -11.24 43.96
N HIS A 4 -44.81 -11.86 42.81
CA HIS A 4 -43.99 -11.74 41.62
C HIS A 4 -44.27 -10.40 40.92
N ILE A 5 -43.24 -9.59 40.76
CA ILE A 5 -43.25 -8.38 39.93
C ILE A 5 -42.76 -8.81 38.53
N GLY A 6 -43.68 -8.86 37.57
CA GLY A 6 -43.36 -9.10 36.17
C GLY A 6 -42.86 -7.80 35.53
N VAL A 7 -41.59 -7.79 35.13
CA VAL A 7 -41.00 -6.72 34.31
C VAL A 7 -41.31 -7.04 32.85
N PHE A 8 -42.19 -6.24 32.22
CA PHE A 8 -42.42 -6.26 30.78
C PHE A 8 -41.31 -5.47 30.09
N VAL A 9 -40.47 -6.15 29.32
CA VAL A 9 -39.49 -5.53 28.41
C VAL A 9 -40.24 -5.16 27.13
N LEU A 10 -40.43 -3.85 26.91
CA LEU A 10 -40.99 -3.31 25.68
C LEU A 10 -39.89 -3.30 24.61
N MET A 11 -39.93 -4.27 23.68
CA MET A 11 -39.11 -4.26 22.47
C MET A 11 -39.64 -3.17 21.53
N ALA A 12 -38.94 -2.03 21.45
CA ALA A 12 -39.22 -1.00 20.46
C ALA A 12 -38.70 -1.45 19.08
N ALA A 13 -39.63 -1.71 18.16
CA ALA A 13 -39.37 -2.03 16.77
C ALA A 13 -39.14 -0.76 15.93
N GLY A 14 -38.19 -0.83 14.99
CA GLY A 14 -38.22 -0.08 13.74
C GLY A 14 -37.65 1.34 13.76
N ALA A 15 -36.33 1.47 13.74
CA ALA A 15 -35.69 2.69 13.24
C ALA A 15 -35.86 2.74 11.71
N ALA A 16 -36.84 3.52 11.24
CA ALA A 16 -36.94 3.89 9.84
C ALA A 16 -35.70 4.71 9.47
N ALA A 17 -34.84 4.16 8.61
CA ALA A 17 -33.72 4.87 8.01
C ALA A 17 -34.28 6.06 7.22
N SER A 18 -34.24 7.25 7.81
CA SER A 18 -34.53 8.49 7.11
C SER A 18 -33.45 8.67 6.04
N GLY A 19 -33.79 8.35 4.79
CA GLY A 19 -32.91 8.55 3.64
C GLY A 19 -32.65 10.04 3.42
N GLN A 20 -31.64 10.57 4.11
CA GLN A 20 -31.06 11.84 3.71
C GLN A 20 -30.51 11.67 2.29
N PRO A 21 -30.86 12.57 1.36
CA PRO A 21 -30.32 12.50 0.00
C PRO A 21 -28.79 12.53 0.08
N ALA A 22 -28.14 11.62 -0.65
CA ALA A 22 -26.69 11.57 -0.76
C ALA A 22 -26.18 12.98 -1.07
N THR A 23 -25.12 13.40 -0.37
CA THR A 23 -24.58 14.72 -0.62
C THR A 23 -24.01 14.78 -2.03
N ARG A 24 -23.92 15.99 -2.62
CA ARG A 24 -23.29 16.16 -3.93
C ARG A 24 -21.87 15.59 -3.97
N SER A 25 -21.16 15.61 -2.85
CA SER A 25 -19.83 15.02 -2.73
C SER A 25 -19.87 13.50 -2.88
N ASP A 26 -20.82 12.84 -2.22
CA ASP A 26 -20.98 11.38 -2.31
C ASP A 26 -21.28 10.94 -3.74
N GLN A 27 -22.15 11.70 -4.44
CA GLN A 27 -22.44 11.43 -5.84
C GLN A 27 -21.20 11.52 -6.73
N VAL A 28 -20.36 12.55 -6.56
CA VAL A 28 -19.11 12.71 -7.32
C VAL A 28 -18.13 11.57 -7.04
N VAL A 29 -18.06 11.09 -5.80
CA VAL A 29 -17.22 9.94 -5.41
C VAL A 29 -17.71 8.67 -6.11
N GLU A 30 -18.99 8.35 -6.03
CA GLU A 30 -19.55 7.13 -6.66
C GLU A 30 -19.43 7.16 -8.19
N GLU A 31 -19.69 8.30 -8.82
CA GLU A 31 -19.49 8.48 -10.28
C GLU A 31 -18.02 8.28 -10.67
N SER A 32 -17.08 8.77 -9.86
CA SER A 32 -15.65 8.60 -10.12
C SER A 32 -15.21 7.15 -9.89
N ILE A 33 -15.71 6.47 -8.87
CA ILE A 33 -15.43 5.04 -8.64
C ILE A 33 -15.90 4.21 -9.83
N ALA A 34 -17.12 4.43 -10.31
CA ALA A 34 -17.65 3.74 -11.49
C ALA A 34 -16.74 3.97 -12.70
N ALA A 35 -16.31 5.20 -12.94
CA ALA A 35 -15.44 5.55 -14.06
C ALA A 35 -13.99 5.02 -13.95
N LEU A 36 -13.56 4.45 -12.81
CA LEU A 36 -12.23 3.85 -12.69
C LEU A 36 -12.05 2.57 -13.52
N ASP A 37 -13.13 1.89 -13.96
CA ASP A 37 -13.04 0.76 -14.90
C ASP A 37 -13.40 1.12 -16.35
N ALA A 38 -13.56 2.42 -16.64
CA ALA A 38 -13.99 2.87 -17.96
C ALA A 38 -13.06 2.32 -19.07
N PRO A 39 -13.63 1.95 -20.24
CA PRO A 39 -12.85 1.35 -21.32
C PRO A 39 -11.76 2.29 -21.83
N ALA A 40 -12.04 3.60 -21.85
CA ALA A 40 -11.08 4.63 -22.24
C ALA A 40 -10.10 4.91 -21.08
N LEU A 41 -8.79 4.76 -21.35
CA LEU A 41 -7.74 5.08 -20.37
C LEU A 41 -7.87 6.51 -19.83
N PHE A 42 -8.18 7.48 -20.69
CA PHE A 42 -8.33 8.87 -20.29
C PHE A 42 -9.44 9.08 -19.25
N GLU A 43 -10.57 8.39 -19.37
CA GLU A 43 -11.67 8.49 -18.41
C GLU A 43 -11.26 7.94 -17.03
N ARG A 44 -10.50 6.84 -17.01
CA ARG A 44 -9.95 6.27 -15.77
C ARG A 44 -8.98 7.22 -15.06
N GLU A 45 -8.07 7.84 -15.82
CA GLU A 45 -7.13 8.81 -15.27
C GLU A 45 -7.85 10.06 -14.73
N LEU A 46 -8.85 10.56 -15.46
CA LEU A 46 -9.66 11.69 -15.02
C LEU A 46 -10.45 11.36 -13.75
N ALA A 47 -11.04 10.17 -13.67
CA ALA A 47 -11.74 9.69 -12.49
C ALA A 47 -10.81 9.57 -11.26
N GLN A 48 -9.61 9.04 -11.46
CA GLN A 48 -8.62 8.94 -10.40
C GLN A 48 -8.18 10.34 -9.92
N ALA A 49 -7.91 11.27 -10.84
CA ALA A 49 -7.56 12.65 -10.50
C ALA A 49 -8.69 13.36 -9.73
N ARG A 50 -9.96 13.11 -10.08
CA ARG A 50 -11.10 13.65 -9.33
C ARG A 50 -11.16 13.11 -7.91
N LEU A 51 -10.97 11.81 -7.70
CA LEU A 51 -10.92 11.21 -6.36
C LEU A 51 -9.75 11.79 -5.54
N GLU A 52 -8.58 11.94 -6.16
CA GLU A 52 -7.42 12.56 -5.51
C GLU A 52 -7.72 13.97 -5.00
N GLN A 53 -8.44 14.77 -5.79
CA GLN A 53 -8.79 16.15 -5.49
C GLN A 53 -10.07 16.31 -4.66
N THR A 54 -10.82 15.24 -4.39
CA THR A 54 -12.09 15.31 -3.68
C THR A 54 -11.86 15.72 -2.21
N PRO A 55 -12.36 16.90 -1.78
CA PRO A 55 -12.22 17.34 -0.40
C PRO A 55 -12.99 16.41 0.54
N GLY A 56 -12.40 16.06 1.67
CA GLY A 56 -13.06 15.22 2.68
C GLY A 56 -13.05 13.72 2.38
N LEU A 57 -12.58 13.27 1.21
CA LEU A 57 -12.33 11.84 0.97
C LEU A 57 -11.13 11.38 1.82
N SER A 58 -11.38 10.82 2.99
CA SER A 58 -10.35 10.34 3.93
C SER A 58 -9.76 8.99 3.52
N LEU A 59 -8.65 8.59 4.14
CA LEU A 59 -8.09 7.25 3.95
C LEU A 59 -9.10 6.18 4.39
N SER A 60 -9.70 6.32 5.57
CA SER A 60 -10.74 5.43 6.07
C SER A 60 -11.94 5.31 5.11
N ALA A 61 -12.33 6.40 4.42
CA ALA A 61 -13.40 6.34 3.42
C ALA A 61 -13.00 5.51 2.17
N ILE A 62 -11.75 5.65 1.70
CA ILE A 62 -11.23 4.85 0.59
C ILE A 62 -11.14 3.37 0.98
N GLU A 63 -10.69 3.10 2.20
CA GLU A 63 -10.66 1.74 2.76
C GLU A 63 -12.06 1.15 2.80
N ALA A 64 -13.04 1.86 3.35
CA ALA A 64 -14.43 1.42 3.36
C ALA A 64 -14.97 1.11 1.96
N ILE A 65 -14.56 1.85 0.92
CA ILE A 65 -14.87 1.53 -0.48
C ILE A 65 -14.17 0.24 -0.91
N LEU A 66 -12.88 0.05 -0.60
CA LEU A 66 -12.12 -1.15 -0.92
C LEU A 66 -12.66 -2.44 -0.29
N ALA A 67 -13.35 -2.35 0.86
CA ALA A 67 -14.04 -3.48 1.47
C ALA A 67 -15.37 -3.84 0.79
N ARG A 68 -15.90 -3.00 -0.10
CA ARG A 68 -17.13 -3.32 -0.82
C ARG A 68 -16.89 -4.50 -1.75
N ASP A 69 -17.85 -5.41 -1.76
CA ASP A 69 -17.94 -6.44 -2.79
C ASP A 69 -18.28 -5.82 -4.15
N GLY A 70 -17.92 -6.51 -5.24
CA GLY A 70 -18.31 -6.12 -6.60
C GLY A 70 -17.45 -5.04 -7.26
N LEU A 71 -16.39 -4.55 -6.61
CA LEU A 71 -15.38 -3.73 -7.30
C LEU A 71 -14.70 -4.54 -8.41
N ALA A 72 -14.66 -3.95 -9.61
CA ALA A 72 -13.84 -4.49 -10.70
C ALA A 72 -12.36 -4.48 -10.29
N ALA A 73 -11.57 -5.40 -10.87
CA ALA A 73 -10.14 -5.52 -10.56
C ALA A 73 -9.37 -4.20 -10.77
N GLU A 74 -9.68 -3.48 -11.86
CA GLU A 74 -9.09 -2.17 -12.16
C GLU A 74 -9.44 -1.11 -11.10
N GLN A 75 -10.72 -1.04 -10.68
CA GLN A 75 -11.17 -0.11 -9.64
C GLN A 75 -10.40 -0.34 -8.35
N ARG A 76 -10.28 -1.62 -7.94
CA ARG A 76 -9.53 -2.02 -6.74
C ARG A 76 -8.07 -1.58 -6.82
N VAL A 77 -7.36 -1.89 -7.89
CA VAL A 77 -5.94 -1.51 -8.06
C VAL A 77 -5.75 0.00 -7.97
N ARG A 78 -6.62 0.79 -8.62
CA ARG A 78 -6.53 2.26 -8.59
C ARG A 78 -6.88 2.84 -7.22
N LEU A 79 -7.88 2.30 -6.55
CA LEU A 79 -8.24 2.70 -5.19
C LEU A 79 -7.15 2.33 -4.18
N GLU A 80 -6.49 1.18 -4.32
CA GLU A 80 -5.32 0.80 -3.50
C GLU A 80 -4.15 1.78 -3.72
N ALA A 81 -3.87 2.16 -4.97
CA ALA A 81 -2.85 3.15 -5.28
C ALA A 81 -3.19 4.55 -4.73
N LEU A 82 -4.47 4.92 -4.72
CA LEU A 82 -4.95 6.14 -4.08
C LEU A 82 -4.80 6.07 -2.56
N ALA A 83 -5.21 4.96 -1.94
CA ALA A 83 -5.12 4.74 -0.50
C ALA A 83 -3.67 4.79 -0.02
N TRP A 84 -2.75 4.10 -0.72
CA TRP A 84 -1.31 4.16 -0.43
C TRP A 84 -0.78 5.60 -0.49
N ARG A 85 -1.15 6.39 -1.50
CA ARG A 85 -0.72 7.80 -1.59
C ARG A 85 -1.28 8.65 -0.44
N ARG A 86 -2.54 8.46 -0.08
CA ARG A 86 -3.14 9.15 1.08
C ARG A 86 -2.47 8.74 2.39
N PHE A 87 -2.16 7.46 2.57
CA PHE A 87 -1.40 6.97 3.72
C PHE A 87 0.02 7.55 3.76
N ALA A 88 0.75 7.48 2.65
CA ALA A 88 2.14 7.91 2.57
C ALA A 88 2.31 9.43 2.73
N MET A 89 1.32 10.24 2.32
CA MET A 89 1.35 11.71 2.42
C MET A 89 0.54 12.27 3.59
N GLY A 90 -0.30 11.46 4.21
CA GLY A 90 -1.22 11.87 5.26
C GLY A 90 -0.56 12.14 6.62
N PRO A 91 -1.34 12.65 7.57
CA PRO A 91 -0.90 12.76 8.95
C PRO A 91 -0.66 11.36 9.52
N ARG A 92 0.35 11.22 10.37
CA ARG A 92 0.78 9.92 10.91
C ARG A 92 0.53 9.87 12.40
N ALA A 93 0.13 8.72 12.91
CA ALA A 93 0.04 8.54 14.34
C ALA A 93 1.42 8.53 15.02
N ALA A 94 1.44 8.91 16.30
CA ALA A 94 2.60 8.77 17.16
C ALA A 94 2.20 8.42 18.59
N MET A 95 3.07 7.68 19.27
CA MET A 95 2.88 7.28 20.66
C MET A 95 3.60 8.21 21.65
N GLY A 96 4.60 9.00 21.20
CA GLY A 96 5.37 9.87 22.08
C GLY A 96 6.24 9.11 23.07
N VAL A 97 6.99 8.11 22.61
CA VAL A 97 7.91 7.32 23.45
C VAL A 97 9.29 7.24 22.83
N SER A 98 10.31 7.11 23.67
CA SER A 98 11.64 6.66 23.27
C SER A 98 11.86 5.21 23.69
N PHE A 99 12.74 4.53 22.98
CA PHE A 99 12.98 3.10 23.20
C PHE A 99 14.31 2.84 23.90
N GLY A 100 14.30 1.88 24.81
CA GLY A 100 15.49 1.37 25.48
C GLY A 100 15.90 -0.01 24.96
N PRO A 101 17.02 -0.56 25.45
CA PRO A 101 17.43 -1.93 25.16
C PRO A 101 16.49 -2.94 25.84
N ALA A 102 16.08 -3.97 25.11
CA ALA A 102 15.33 -5.10 25.64
C ALA A 102 15.77 -6.40 24.96
N VAL A 103 15.69 -7.51 25.70
CA VAL A 103 15.97 -8.86 25.16
C VAL A 103 14.71 -9.47 24.54
N ASP A 104 13.53 -9.14 25.07
CA ASP A 104 12.25 -9.74 24.70
C ASP A 104 11.15 -8.68 24.78
N GLY A 105 10.80 -8.12 23.62
CA GLY A 105 9.87 -7.00 23.47
C GLY A 105 10.56 -5.66 23.19
N VAL A 106 9.80 -4.57 23.34
CA VAL A 106 10.29 -3.20 23.15
C VAL A 106 10.17 -2.43 24.47
N MET A 107 11.29 -2.08 25.08
CA MET A 107 11.29 -1.32 26.33
C MET A 107 11.05 0.16 26.08
N ILE A 108 10.16 0.75 26.87
CA ILE A 108 9.92 2.20 26.94
C ILE A 108 11.02 2.83 27.80
N ALA A 109 11.85 3.67 27.21
CA ALA A 109 12.89 4.40 27.93
C ALA A 109 12.37 5.71 28.52
N SER A 110 11.52 6.44 27.78
CA SER A 110 10.87 7.65 28.26
C SER A 110 9.61 7.96 27.45
N THR A 111 8.77 8.84 28.00
CA THR A 111 7.53 9.34 27.39
C THR A 111 7.63 10.84 27.13
N SER A 112 7.02 11.33 26.04
CA SER A 112 6.97 12.75 25.68
C SER A 112 5.74 13.45 26.27
N GLU A 113 5.88 14.73 26.58
CA GLU A 113 4.75 15.59 26.98
C GLU A 113 3.74 15.74 25.82
N GLY A 114 2.45 15.90 26.16
CA GLY A 114 1.37 16.05 25.17
C GLY A 114 0.84 14.74 24.60
N PHE A 115 1.42 13.60 24.95
CA PHE A 115 0.94 12.27 24.54
C PHE A 115 0.34 11.50 25.71
N ALA A 116 -0.69 10.71 25.45
CA ALA A 116 -1.33 9.86 26.45
C ALA A 116 -0.40 8.79 27.05
N SER A 117 0.66 8.43 26.33
CA SER A 117 1.72 7.56 26.85
C SER A 117 2.32 8.07 28.16
N ARG A 118 2.38 9.39 28.38
CA ARG A 118 2.90 9.99 29.60
C ARG A 118 2.13 9.59 30.86
N GLU A 119 0.84 9.33 30.72
CA GLU A 119 -0.06 8.97 31.83
C GLU A 119 -0.24 7.45 31.95
N LEU A 120 -0.14 6.73 30.83
CA LEU A 120 -0.48 5.30 30.76
C LEU A 120 0.75 4.38 30.83
N LEU A 121 1.91 4.86 30.38
CA LEU A 121 3.15 4.10 30.34
C LEU A 121 4.12 4.59 31.40
N VAL A 122 4.95 3.66 31.88
CA VAL A 122 6.02 3.92 32.84
C VAL A 122 7.35 3.53 32.20
N GLU A 123 8.41 4.27 32.55
CA GLU A 123 9.77 3.92 32.12
C GLU A 123 10.13 2.51 32.60
N GLY A 124 10.69 1.70 31.71
CA GLY A 124 10.98 0.30 31.96
C GLY A 124 9.83 -0.66 31.61
N ASP A 125 8.66 -0.16 31.20
CA ASP A 125 7.63 -1.01 30.59
C ASP A 125 8.19 -1.70 29.34
N VAL A 126 7.91 -2.99 29.19
CA VAL A 126 8.32 -3.76 28.01
C VAL A 126 7.10 -4.16 27.20
N VAL A 127 6.90 -3.55 26.04
CA VAL A 127 5.79 -3.86 25.13
C VAL A 127 6.05 -5.21 24.47
N LEU A 128 5.15 -6.17 24.68
CA LEU A 128 5.24 -7.54 24.16
C LEU A 128 4.39 -7.71 22.90
N SER A 129 3.26 -7.01 22.80
CA SER A 129 2.46 -6.94 21.57
C SER A 129 1.72 -5.62 21.45
N ALA A 130 1.49 -5.17 20.21
CA ALA A 130 0.78 -3.96 19.90
C ALA A 130 -0.16 -4.21 18.71
N GLY A 131 -1.46 -3.94 18.86
CA GLY A 131 -2.42 -4.17 17.79
C GLY A 131 -2.60 -5.64 17.40
N GLY A 132 -2.32 -6.58 18.30
CA GLY A 132 -2.32 -8.03 17.99
C GLY A 132 -1.00 -8.56 17.43
N ARG A 133 -0.07 -7.68 17.01
CA ARG A 133 1.26 -8.07 16.51
C ARG A 133 2.25 -8.24 17.67
N VAL A 134 3.04 -9.30 17.66
CA VAL A 134 4.14 -9.52 18.63
C VAL A 134 5.29 -8.58 18.34
N MET A 135 5.80 -7.90 19.37
CA MET A 135 6.91 -6.96 19.27
C MET A 135 8.22 -7.71 19.55
N ARG A 136 9.12 -7.76 18.57
CA ARG A 136 10.46 -8.35 18.73
C ARG A 136 11.54 -7.29 18.75
N VAL A 137 11.37 -6.26 17.93
CA VAL A 137 12.31 -5.14 17.80
C VAL A 137 11.56 -3.81 17.81
N GLN A 138 12.28 -2.71 18.06
CA GLN A 138 11.71 -1.35 18.10
C GLN A 138 10.97 -0.99 16.79
N GLU A 139 11.45 -1.52 15.66
CA GLU A 139 10.83 -1.31 14.36
C GLU A 139 9.41 -1.88 14.29
N ASP A 140 9.14 -3.03 14.92
CA ASP A 140 7.79 -3.63 14.93
C ASP A 140 6.78 -2.68 15.56
N LEU A 141 7.15 -2.05 16.67
CA LEU A 141 6.27 -1.10 17.37
C LEU A 141 6.11 0.18 16.55
N ARG A 142 7.17 0.64 15.88
CA ARG A 142 7.08 1.81 14.99
C ARG A 142 6.13 1.54 13.81
N ILE A 143 6.24 0.39 13.17
CA ILE A 143 5.35 -0.07 12.09
C ILE A 143 3.90 -0.10 12.58
N ALA A 144 3.65 -0.73 13.74
CA ALA A 144 2.33 -0.83 14.31
C ALA A 144 1.72 0.55 14.62
N ILE A 145 2.52 1.51 15.11
CA ILE A 145 2.06 2.88 15.34
C ILE A 145 1.74 3.57 14.01
N LEU A 146 2.65 3.51 13.03
CA LEU A 146 2.49 4.20 11.74
C LEU A 146 1.37 3.64 10.88
N ALA A 147 0.93 2.39 11.11
CA ALA A 147 -0.21 1.78 10.45
C ALA A 147 -1.58 2.40 10.83
N ARG A 148 -1.60 3.36 11.77
CA ARG A 148 -2.81 3.94 12.36
C ARG A 148 -2.93 5.44 12.06
N GLU A 149 -4.15 5.95 12.06
CA GLU A 149 -4.41 7.39 12.00
C GLU A 149 -4.24 8.05 13.38
N PRO A 150 -3.85 9.34 13.46
CA PRO A 150 -3.85 10.08 14.71
C PRO A 150 -5.21 10.04 15.40
N GLY A 151 -5.22 9.86 16.72
CA GLY A 151 -6.43 9.71 17.52
C GLY A 151 -6.96 8.28 17.60
N GLU A 152 -6.52 7.36 16.73
CA GLU A 152 -6.83 5.93 16.89
C GLU A 152 -6.22 5.38 18.19
N ARG A 153 -6.82 4.28 18.68
CA ARG A 153 -6.35 3.58 19.87
C ARG A 153 -5.65 2.28 19.47
N ILE A 154 -4.56 1.98 20.17
CA ILE A 154 -3.78 0.75 19.97
C ILE A 154 -3.83 -0.11 21.24
N PRO A 155 -4.33 -1.35 21.16
CA PRO A 155 -4.25 -2.27 22.29
C PRO A 155 -2.80 -2.74 22.44
N LEU A 156 -2.27 -2.57 23.64
CA LEU A 156 -0.92 -2.98 24.02
C LEU A 156 -1.00 -4.07 25.10
N ARG A 157 -0.17 -5.09 24.95
CA ARG A 157 0.19 -6.03 26.02
C ARG A 157 1.62 -5.73 26.40
N LEU A 158 1.84 -5.37 27.65
CA LEU A 158 3.16 -4.99 28.15
C LEU A 158 3.48 -5.76 29.43
N ARG A 159 4.77 -5.80 29.78
CA ARG A 159 5.27 -6.33 31.04
C ARG A 159 5.78 -5.18 31.89
N ARG A 160 5.25 -5.05 33.11
CA ARG A 160 5.63 -4.04 34.10
C ARG A 160 5.96 -4.74 35.41
N ALA A 161 7.17 -4.53 35.92
CA ALA A 161 7.64 -5.19 37.15
C ALA A 161 7.45 -6.73 37.16
N GLY A 162 7.50 -7.38 35.98
CA GLY A 162 7.32 -8.82 35.84
C GLY A 162 5.88 -9.28 35.57
N GLU A 163 4.88 -8.41 35.69
CA GLU A 163 3.47 -8.73 35.44
C GLU A 163 3.03 -8.27 34.05
N GLU A 164 2.15 -9.05 33.40
CA GLU A 164 1.54 -8.65 32.13
C GLU A 164 0.32 -7.74 32.36
N ILE A 165 0.30 -6.62 31.65
CA ILE A 165 -0.76 -5.62 31.69
C ILE A 165 -1.27 -5.38 30.28
N PHE A 166 -2.58 -5.19 30.16
CA PHE A 166 -3.25 -4.82 28.92
C PHE A 166 -3.76 -3.39 29.04
N ILE A 167 -3.34 -2.54 28.11
CA ILE A 167 -3.83 -1.16 28.03
C ILE A 167 -4.27 -0.85 26.61
N ASP A 168 -5.23 0.05 26.47
CA ASP A 168 -5.64 0.57 25.18
C ASP A 168 -5.21 2.04 25.09
N LEU A 169 -4.21 2.33 24.26
CA LEU A 169 -3.49 3.60 24.26
C LEU A 169 -3.94 4.47 23.07
N PRO A 170 -4.47 5.69 23.29
CA PRO A 170 -4.78 6.61 22.21
C PRO A 170 -3.49 7.24 21.65
N LEU A 171 -3.37 7.25 20.32
CA LEU A 171 -2.23 7.79 19.60
C LEU A 171 -2.41 9.29 19.32
N GLY A 172 -1.33 10.04 19.44
CA GLY A 172 -1.25 11.45 19.04
C GLY A 172 -0.83 11.62 17.59
N SER A 173 -0.48 12.85 17.21
CA SER A 173 0.06 13.14 15.88
C SER A 173 1.59 13.04 15.87
N TYR A 174 2.14 12.52 14.79
CA TYR A 174 3.56 12.51 14.51
C TYR A 174 4.16 13.91 14.42
N ASP A 175 3.37 14.88 13.97
CA ASP A 175 3.80 16.27 13.84
C ASP A 175 4.06 16.94 15.21
N ASP A 176 3.51 16.37 16.29
CA ASP A 176 3.73 16.85 17.65
C ASP A 176 5.05 16.31 18.27
N LEU A 177 5.76 15.41 17.58
CA LEU A 177 7.03 14.86 18.06
C LEU A 177 8.18 15.86 17.87
N ARG A 178 8.81 16.26 18.97
CA ARG A 178 10.07 17.00 18.94
C ARG A 178 11.23 16.05 18.63
N GLY A 179 11.68 16.02 17.37
CA GLY A 179 12.81 15.18 16.95
C GLY A 179 12.43 13.75 16.58
N GLY A 180 11.28 13.56 15.95
CA GLY A 180 10.84 12.26 15.45
C GLY A 180 11.90 11.58 14.57
N ALA A 181 11.95 10.25 14.65
CA ALA A 181 12.88 9.44 13.86
C ALA A 181 12.72 9.69 12.35
N ARG A 182 13.78 9.49 11.57
CA ARG A 182 13.64 9.61 10.11
C ARG A 182 12.77 8.47 9.59
N LEU A 183 11.66 8.80 8.95
CA LEU A 183 10.82 7.82 8.26
C LEU A 183 11.47 7.45 6.92
N THR A 184 11.69 6.16 6.70
CA THR A 184 12.15 5.63 5.41
C THR A 184 10.96 5.11 4.62
N GLY A 185 11.10 5.05 3.29
CA GLY A 185 10.06 4.47 2.43
C GLY A 185 9.79 2.99 2.74
N GLU A 186 10.78 2.27 3.25
CA GLU A 186 10.64 0.86 3.65
C GLU A 186 9.74 0.70 4.89
N ILE A 187 9.94 1.53 5.92
CA ILE A 187 9.09 1.53 7.12
C ILE A 187 7.65 1.88 6.75
N LEU A 188 7.46 2.87 5.87
CA LEU A 188 6.13 3.24 5.40
C LEU A 188 5.46 2.11 4.62
N ALA A 189 6.20 1.40 3.75
CA ALA A 189 5.67 0.28 2.99
C ALA A 189 5.26 -0.90 3.90
N GLU A 190 6.03 -1.18 4.96
CA GLU A 190 5.69 -2.20 5.95
C GLU A 190 4.48 -1.77 6.81
N ALA A 191 4.43 -0.50 7.23
CA ALA A 191 3.28 0.04 7.97
C ALA A 191 1.98 0.02 7.15
N TRP A 192 2.07 0.25 5.83
CA TRP A 192 0.92 0.10 4.95
C TRP A 192 0.46 -1.35 4.81
N ARG A 193 1.38 -2.30 4.69
CA ARG A 193 1.04 -3.73 4.68
C ARG A 193 0.34 -4.14 5.98
N GLU A 194 0.85 -3.68 7.12
CA GLU A 194 0.21 -3.89 8.42
C GLU A 194 -1.21 -3.31 8.44
N ARG A 195 -1.41 -2.07 7.95
CA ARG A 195 -2.72 -1.44 7.88
C ARG A 195 -3.71 -2.21 6.99
N GLN A 196 -3.26 -2.67 5.82
CA GLN A 196 -4.08 -3.49 4.93
C GLN A 196 -4.50 -4.82 5.58
N ALA A 197 -3.61 -5.45 6.37
CA ALA A 197 -3.94 -6.65 7.13
C ALA A 197 -5.02 -6.38 8.19
N ILE A 198 -4.88 -5.29 8.95
CA ILE A 198 -5.89 -4.85 9.93
C ILE A 198 -7.25 -4.65 9.24
N PHE A 199 -7.26 -3.94 8.12
CA PHE A 199 -8.49 -3.57 7.43
C PHE A 199 -9.19 -4.74 6.76
N SER A 200 -8.43 -5.63 6.12
CA SER A 200 -9.00 -6.80 5.43
C SER A 200 -9.57 -7.85 6.39
N GLY A 201 -9.33 -7.71 7.70
CA GLY A 201 -9.68 -8.72 8.71
C GLY A 201 -8.94 -10.04 8.51
N ASP A 202 -8.02 -10.07 7.55
CA ASP A 202 -7.16 -11.18 7.23
C ASP A 202 -5.82 -10.85 7.92
N PRO A 203 -5.45 -11.56 9.00
CA PRO A 203 -4.18 -11.32 9.69
C PRO A 203 -2.94 -11.62 8.82
N GLY A 204 -3.13 -11.79 7.52
CA GLY A 204 -2.14 -12.30 6.60
C GLY A 204 -2.02 -13.79 6.83
N ASP A 205 -3.03 -14.57 6.44
CA ASP A 205 -2.77 -15.97 6.16
C ASP A 205 -1.61 -16.01 5.14
N GLU A 206 -0.46 -16.54 5.57
CA GLU A 206 0.74 -16.66 4.75
C GLU A 206 0.40 -17.55 3.54
N VAL A 207 0.07 -16.94 2.41
CA VAL A 207 -0.15 -17.67 1.16
C VAL A 207 1.21 -18.18 0.69
N VAL A 208 1.51 -19.44 1.03
CA VAL A 208 2.70 -20.14 0.54
C VAL A 208 2.43 -20.52 -0.92
N ILE A 209 3.08 -19.83 -1.86
CA ILE A 209 3.10 -20.23 -3.26
C ILE A 209 4.16 -21.31 -3.45
N ASP A 210 3.74 -22.57 -3.42
CA ASP A 210 4.59 -23.67 -3.85
C ASP A 210 4.67 -23.66 -5.38
N ALA A 211 5.71 -23.02 -5.93
CA ALA A 211 6.01 -23.09 -7.36
C ALA A 211 6.73 -24.40 -7.65
N LEU A 212 5.99 -25.40 -8.12
CA LEU A 212 6.60 -26.64 -8.59
C LEU A 212 7.17 -26.40 -9.99
N LEU A 213 8.50 -26.32 -10.09
CA LEU A 213 9.19 -26.40 -11.37
C LEU A 213 9.19 -27.86 -11.82
N GLU A 214 8.26 -28.23 -12.70
CA GLU A 214 8.32 -29.53 -13.35
C GLU A 214 9.58 -29.59 -14.22
N ALA A 215 10.49 -30.52 -13.90
CA ALA A 215 11.64 -30.77 -14.73
C ALA A 215 11.15 -31.15 -16.15
N PRO A 216 11.79 -30.65 -17.22
CA PRO A 216 11.44 -31.02 -18.58
C PRO A 216 11.47 -32.55 -18.72
N ALA A 217 10.51 -33.10 -19.46
CA ALA A 217 10.31 -34.54 -19.62
C ALA A 217 11.63 -35.23 -19.99
N GLY A 218 12.14 -36.08 -19.09
CA GLY A 218 13.41 -36.80 -19.26
C GLY A 218 14.41 -36.72 -18.10
N ARG A 219 14.16 -35.95 -17.03
CA ARG A 219 15.00 -35.96 -15.81
C ARG A 219 14.45 -36.89 -14.72
N ARG A 220 15.38 -37.63 -14.09
CA ARG A 220 15.15 -38.65 -13.04
C ARG A 220 14.35 -38.11 -11.85
N GLU A 221 13.57 -38.99 -11.23
CA GLU A 221 12.97 -38.82 -9.90
C GLU A 221 14.00 -38.24 -8.91
N GLY A 222 13.64 -37.17 -8.19
CA GLY A 222 14.48 -36.54 -7.17
C GLY A 222 14.89 -35.08 -7.41
N ALA A 223 14.27 -34.34 -8.33
CA ALA A 223 14.55 -32.91 -8.48
C ALA A 223 14.13 -32.12 -7.22
N PRO A 224 14.96 -31.20 -6.72
CA PRO A 224 14.63 -30.42 -5.53
C PRO A 224 13.44 -29.50 -5.81
N ILE A 225 12.43 -29.56 -4.94
CA ILE A 225 11.32 -28.61 -4.94
C ILE A 225 11.87 -27.28 -4.39
N ILE A 226 11.93 -26.26 -5.23
CA ILE A 226 12.26 -24.91 -4.79
C ILE A 226 10.97 -24.26 -4.30
N ARG A 227 10.77 -24.22 -2.98
CA ARG A 227 9.67 -23.46 -2.39
C ARG A 227 10.04 -21.98 -2.31
N TRP A 228 9.26 -21.15 -2.98
CA TRP A 228 9.34 -19.70 -2.83
C TRP A 228 8.27 -19.28 -1.85
N ARG A 229 8.65 -18.61 -0.76
CA ARG A 229 7.67 -17.96 0.09
C ARG A 229 7.55 -16.52 -0.38
N VAL A 230 6.41 -16.22 -1.00
CA VAL A 230 6.10 -14.86 -1.44
C VAL A 230 4.80 -14.46 -0.75
N PRO A 231 4.80 -13.46 0.14
CA PRO A 231 3.56 -12.93 0.67
C PRO A 231 2.79 -12.30 -0.48
N VAL A 232 1.66 -12.90 -0.87
CA VAL A 232 0.75 -12.30 -1.84
C VAL A 232 -0.47 -11.75 -1.12
N SER A 233 -0.72 -10.45 -1.29
CA SER A 233 -2.02 -9.87 -0.97
C SER A 233 -3.05 -10.32 -2.01
N ARG A 234 -4.35 -10.28 -1.67
CA ARG A 234 -5.49 -10.64 -2.56
C ARG A 234 -5.60 -9.85 -3.88
N GLY A 235 -4.61 -9.04 -4.24
CA GLY A 235 -4.57 -8.17 -5.42
C GLY A 235 -3.73 -8.66 -6.60
N VAL A 236 -3.16 -9.87 -6.59
CA VAL A 236 -2.39 -10.36 -7.76
C VAL A 236 -3.35 -10.71 -8.92
N VAL A 237 -3.58 -9.73 -9.80
CA VAL A 237 -4.30 -9.92 -11.06
C VAL A 237 -3.31 -10.35 -12.13
N GLY A 238 -3.27 -11.65 -12.43
CA GLY A 238 -2.52 -12.18 -13.56
C GLY A 238 -3.23 -11.90 -14.88
N GLY A 239 -2.98 -10.74 -15.49
CA GLY A 239 -3.62 -10.32 -16.74
C GLY A 239 -2.65 -9.77 -17.78
N GLY A 240 -1.98 -10.65 -18.52
CA GLY A 240 -1.17 -10.28 -19.69
C GLY A 240 -1.02 -11.46 -20.64
N MET A 241 -1.90 -11.56 -21.64
CA MET A 241 -1.82 -12.59 -22.67
C MET A 241 -0.70 -12.22 -23.66
N GLY A 242 0.49 -12.78 -23.46
CA GLY A 242 1.58 -12.71 -24.44
C GLY A 242 1.20 -13.49 -25.70
N ARG A 243 0.82 -12.79 -26.77
CA ARG A 243 0.78 -13.38 -28.11
C ARG A 243 2.22 -13.48 -28.63
N GLY A 244 2.85 -14.63 -28.42
CA GLY A 244 4.15 -14.96 -28.98
C GLY A 244 4.63 -16.32 -28.49
N GLY A 245 4.55 -17.34 -29.35
CA GLY A 245 4.90 -18.72 -29.02
C GLY A 245 6.37 -18.88 -28.63
N LEU A 246 6.60 -19.71 -27.61
CA LEU A 246 7.89 -20.29 -27.22
C LEU A 246 7.61 -21.51 -26.33
N ASP A 247 7.35 -22.64 -26.99
CA ASP A 247 6.95 -23.90 -26.38
C ASP A 247 8.19 -24.70 -25.96
N ALA A 248 8.90 -24.29 -24.91
CA ALA A 248 10.06 -25.07 -24.42
C ALA A 248 10.44 -24.86 -22.94
N TRP A 249 9.53 -24.38 -22.10
CA TRP A 249 9.82 -24.16 -20.68
C TRP A 249 8.76 -24.82 -19.80
N GLY A 250 9.21 -25.50 -18.75
CA GLY A 250 8.38 -26.38 -17.90
C GLY A 250 7.14 -25.69 -17.34
N ARG A 251 6.09 -26.47 -17.10
CA ARG A 251 4.87 -25.97 -16.45
C ARG A 251 5.19 -25.56 -15.02
N VAL A 252 4.90 -24.31 -14.69
CA VAL A 252 4.86 -23.84 -13.30
C VAL A 252 3.47 -24.17 -12.77
N ARG A 253 3.38 -25.10 -11.80
CA ARG A 253 2.17 -25.23 -10.99
C ARG A 253 2.28 -24.26 -9.83
N VAL A 254 1.26 -23.41 -9.68
CA VAL A 254 1.10 -22.53 -8.52
C VAL A 254 0.08 -23.21 -7.62
N GLN A 255 0.51 -23.57 -6.42
CA GLN A 255 -0.40 -24.04 -5.37
C GLN A 255 -0.61 -22.94 -4.34
N VAL A 256 -1.85 -22.73 -3.91
CA VAL A 256 -2.20 -21.88 -2.78
C VAL A 256 -2.88 -22.76 -1.74
N ASN A 257 -2.28 -22.86 -0.55
CA ASN A 257 -2.76 -23.71 0.55
C ASN A 257 -2.99 -25.18 0.13
N GLY A 258 -2.14 -25.72 -0.75
CA GLY A 258 -2.24 -27.09 -1.25
C GLY A 258 -3.25 -27.31 -2.40
N HIS A 259 -3.89 -26.26 -2.88
CA HIS A 259 -4.80 -26.32 -4.02
C HIS A 259 -4.15 -25.76 -5.30
N ASP A 260 -4.22 -26.52 -6.40
CA ASP A 260 -3.72 -26.08 -7.71
C ASP A 260 -4.55 -24.89 -8.23
N LEU A 261 -3.88 -23.77 -8.53
CA LEU A 261 -4.46 -22.64 -9.25
C LEU A 261 -4.20 -22.80 -10.75
N ALA A 262 -5.25 -22.68 -11.55
CA ALA A 262 -5.13 -22.60 -13.00
C ALA A 262 -4.58 -21.21 -13.39
N VAL A 263 -3.26 -21.08 -13.51
CA VAL A 263 -2.60 -19.88 -14.04
C VAL A 263 -2.08 -20.15 -15.46
N PRO A 264 -2.33 -19.23 -16.42
CA PRO A 264 -1.64 -19.25 -17.70
C PRO A 264 -0.13 -19.12 -17.50
N SER A 265 0.66 -19.87 -18.28
CA SER A 265 2.11 -20.01 -18.18
C SER A 265 2.87 -18.69 -17.98
N LEU A 266 3.52 -18.56 -16.82
CA LEU A 266 4.47 -17.50 -16.49
C LEU A 266 5.88 -17.92 -16.97
N ALA A 267 6.45 -17.16 -17.92
CA ALA A 267 7.84 -17.33 -18.34
C ALA A 267 8.76 -16.48 -17.43
N LEU A 268 9.58 -17.14 -16.60
CA LEU A 268 10.62 -16.48 -15.81
C LEU A 268 11.96 -16.57 -16.54
N GLY A 269 12.58 -15.43 -16.83
CA GLY A 269 13.93 -15.35 -17.39
C GLY A 269 14.98 -15.63 -16.32
N ALA A 270 15.83 -16.64 -16.53
CA ALA A 270 16.93 -16.98 -15.63
C ALA A 270 18.22 -16.23 -16.01
N GLY A 271 18.70 -15.35 -15.13
CA GLY A 271 20.10 -14.92 -15.07
C GLY A 271 20.76 -15.59 -13.87
N SER A 272 21.64 -16.56 -14.10
CA SER A 272 22.39 -17.26 -13.06
C SER A 272 23.64 -16.46 -12.66
N GLY A 273 23.53 -15.68 -11.60
CA GLY A 273 24.66 -15.03 -10.93
C GLY A 273 24.14 -14.28 -9.71
N ARG A 274 24.72 -14.51 -8.53
CA ARG A 274 24.33 -13.78 -7.29
C ARG A 274 24.48 -12.26 -7.53
N PRO A 275 23.42 -11.44 -7.46
CA PRO A 275 23.57 -9.99 -7.49
C PRO A 275 23.63 -9.46 -6.06
N GLY A 276 24.76 -8.82 -5.73
CA GLY A 276 24.85 -7.96 -4.55
C GLY A 276 23.94 -6.74 -4.69
N GLU A 277 23.65 -6.10 -3.56
CA GLU A 277 22.74 -4.96 -3.30
C GLU A 277 22.71 -3.81 -4.34
N SER A 278 23.69 -3.73 -5.25
CA SER A 278 23.80 -2.73 -6.30
C SER A 278 22.76 -2.88 -7.42
N GLY A 279 22.37 -4.11 -7.79
CA GLY A 279 21.36 -4.35 -8.86
C GLY A 279 19.96 -3.88 -8.45
N PHE A 280 19.55 -4.21 -7.23
CA PHE A 280 18.24 -3.82 -6.68
C PHE A 280 18.06 -2.29 -6.55
N ARG A 281 19.14 -1.54 -6.35
CA ARG A 281 19.07 -0.06 -6.30
C ARG A 281 18.81 0.56 -7.67
N LEU A 282 19.33 -0.03 -8.75
CA LEU A 282 19.20 0.53 -10.09
C LEU A 282 17.84 0.25 -10.71
N ASP A 283 17.30 -0.96 -10.52
CA ASP A 283 15.94 -1.29 -11.01
C ASP A 283 14.88 -0.40 -10.38
N ARG A 284 15.01 -0.12 -9.07
CA ARG A 284 14.14 0.81 -8.36
C ARG A 284 14.27 2.24 -8.89
N LEU A 285 15.48 2.72 -9.14
CA LEU A 285 15.72 4.06 -9.68
C LEU A 285 15.13 4.19 -11.10
N LEU A 286 15.30 3.18 -11.95
CA LEU A 286 14.72 3.16 -13.29
C LEU A 286 13.19 3.17 -13.25
N GLU A 287 12.58 2.46 -12.30
CA GLU A 287 11.14 2.49 -12.11
C GLU A 287 10.64 3.86 -11.62
N GLU A 288 11.33 4.47 -10.66
CA GLU A 288 11.02 5.83 -10.19
C GLU A 288 11.10 6.87 -11.33
N LEU A 289 12.12 6.77 -12.20
CA LEU A 289 12.28 7.65 -13.36
C LEU A 289 11.19 7.41 -14.43
N ARG A 290 10.75 6.17 -14.64
CA ARG A 290 9.64 5.85 -15.56
C ARG A 290 8.31 6.40 -15.06
N VAL A 291 8.02 6.28 -13.77
CA VAL A 291 6.83 6.87 -13.15
C VAL A 291 6.81 8.38 -13.35
N GLU A 292 7.95 9.05 -13.18
CA GLU A 292 8.04 10.49 -13.41
C GLU A 292 7.89 10.86 -14.90
N GLN A 293 8.40 10.03 -15.81
CA GLN A 293 8.21 10.21 -17.25
C GLN A 293 6.72 10.14 -17.64
N ASP A 294 5.98 9.17 -17.11
CA ASP A 294 4.56 9.01 -17.40
C ASP A 294 3.71 10.13 -16.80
N ARG A 295 4.10 10.66 -15.63
CA ARG A 295 3.51 11.89 -15.07
C ARG A 295 3.68 13.09 -15.99
N LEU A 296 4.90 13.34 -16.48
CA LEU A 296 5.17 14.44 -17.39
C LEU A 296 4.40 14.32 -18.71
N ARG A 297 4.28 13.11 -19.26
CA ARG A 297 3.46 12.84 -20.46
C ARG A 297 1.98 13.09 -20.21
N THR A 298 1.48 12.70 -19.05
CA THR A 298 0.09 12.95 -18.66
C THR A 298 -0.16 14.45 -18.56
N TYR A 299 0.75 15.20 -17.94
CA TYR A 299 0.64 16.64 -17.81
C TYR A 299 0.72 17.37 -19.16
N GLU A 300 1.64 16.97 -20.04
CA GLU A 300 1.69 17.49 -21.42
C GLU A 300 0.35 17.28 -22.14
N ARG A 301 -0.22 16.07 -22.05
CA ARG A 301 -1.50 15.74 -22.68
C ARG A 301 -2.63 16.63 -22.17
N LEU A 302 -2.70 16.88 -20.86
CA LEU A 302 -3.72 17.76 -20.27
C LEU A 302 -3.60 19.20 -20.81
N LEU A 303 -2.38 19.73 -20.92
CA LEU A 303 -2.18 21.08 -21.47
C LEU A 303 -2.51 21.15 -22.97
N LEU A 304 -2.24 20.09 -23.73
CA LEU A 304 -2.65 20.02 -25.14
C LEU A 304 -4.17 19.96 -25.28
N MET A 305 -4.86 19.26 -24.39
CA MET A 305 -6.33 19.26 -24.38
C MET A 305 -6.91 20.63 -24.02
N GLU A 306 -6.27 21.39 -23.12
CA GLU A 306 -6.66 22.77 -22.83
C GLU A 306 -6.55 23.66 -24.08
N ILE A 307 -5.52 23.44 -24.91
CA ILE A 307 -5.37 24.11 -26.20
C ILE A 307 -6.50 23.72 -27.17
N GLU A 308 -6.81 22.43 -27.27
CA GLU A 308 -7.86 21.92 -28.17
C GLU A 308 -9.26 22.41 -27.77
N ALA A 309 -9.48 22.67 -26.48
CA ALA A 309 -10.75 23.18 -25.94
C ALA A 309 -10.96 24.68 -26.16
N LEU A 310 -9.96 25.41 -26.68
CA LEU A 310 -10.09 26.84 -26.94
C LEU A 310 -11.12 27.12 -28.05
N PRO A 311 -11.96 28.16 -27.94
CA PRO A 311 -12.94 28.51 -28.97
C PRO A 311 -12.24 28.75 -30.31
N GLY A 312 -12.75 28.09 -31.37
CA GLY A 312 -12.11 27.99 -32.68
C GLY A 312 -11.49 29.30 -33.17
N GLY A 313 -10.16 29.36 -33.10
CA GLY A 313 -9.34 30.51 -33.52
C GLY A 313 -8.66 31.29 -32.39
N SER A 314 -8.93 30.96 -31.11
CA SER A 314 -8.21 31.58 -29.99
C SER A 314 -6.79 31.01 -29.92
N GLU A 315 -5.78 31.86 -29.98
CA GLU A 315 -4.40 31.43 -29.76
C GLU A 315 -4.19 31.01 -28.29
N PRO A 316 -3.46 29.91 -28.05
CA PRO A 316 -3.03 29.53 -26.71
C PRO A 316 -2.27 30.68 -26.03
N SER A 317 -2.49 30.85 -24.73
CA SER A 317 -1.74 31.86 -23.97
C SER A 317 -0.24 31.61 -24.06
N ALA A 318 0.56 32.69 -24.06
CA ALA A 318 2.02 32.58 -24.07
C ALA A 318 2.54 31.79 -22.86
N ASP A 319 1.84 31.84 -21.73
CA ASP A 319 2.13 31.05 -20.53
C ASP A 319 1.92 29.55 -20.73
N LEU A 320 0.79 29.14 -21.31
CA LEU A 320 0.52 27.74 -21.64
C LEU A 320 1.58 27.19 -22.60
N MET A 321 1.95 27.96 -23.61
CA MET A 321 3.02 27.60 -24.56
C MET A 321 4.42 27.60 -23.92
N ARG A 322 4.66 28.40 -22.88
CA ARG A 322 5.90 28.33 -22.08
C ARG A 322 5.93 27.04 -21.27
N GLU A 323 4.83 26.65 -20.66
CA GLU A 323 4.75 25.46 -19.81
C GLU A 323 4.89 24.16 -20.60
N ILE A 324 4.24 24.04 -21.76
CA ILE A 324 4.43 22.87 -22.67
C ILE A 324 5.90 22.74 -23.08
N ARG A 325 6.57 23.85 -23.44
CA ARG A 325 8.00 23.84 -23.78
C ARG A 325 8.88 23.47 -22.60
N ARG A 326 8.50 23.82 -21.38
CA ARG A 326 9.20 23.42 -20.16
C ARG A 326 9.09 21.91 -19.95
N ILE A 327 7.88 21.34 -20.02
CA ILE A 327 7.65 19.89 -19.83
C ILE A 327 8.40 19.08 -20.88
N ARG A 328 8.33 19.47 -22.16
CA ARG A 328 9.08 18.79 -23.22
C ARG A 328 10.58 18.76 -22.97
N ARG A 329 11.16 19.87 -22.46
CA ARG A 329 12.58 19.90 -22.08
C ARG A 329 12.88 18.97 -20.91
N LEU A 330 12.01 18.92 -19.90
CA LEU A 330 12.15 17.98 -18.78
C LEU A 330 12.09 16.52 -19.26
N MET A 331 11.13 16.18 -20.13
CA MET A 331 11.04 14.84 -20.72
C MET A 331 12.29 14.47 -21.52
N THR A 332 12.83 15.38 -22.34
CA THR A 332 14.08 15.11 -23.07
C THR A 332 15.26 14.88 -22.12
N SER A 333 15.36 15.68 -21.05
CA SER A 333 16.40 15.50 -20.03
C SER A 333 16.28 14.14 -19.34
N LEU A 334 15.06 13.77 -18.94
CA LEU A 334 14.76 12.51 -18.25
C LEU A 334 15.06 11.30 -19.14
N ASN A 335 14.71 11.36 -20.44
CA ASN A 335 15.05 10.31 -21.40
C ASN A 335 16.56 10.11 -21.50
N SER A 336 17.34 11.19 -21.55
CA SER A 336 18.80 11.11 -21.60
C SER A 336 19.36 10.45 -20.33
N GLU A 337 18.81 10.77 -19.17
CA GLU A 337 19.24 10.17 -17.90
C GLU A 337 18.91 8.68 -17.81
N ILE A 338 17.71 8.28 -18.24
CA ILE A 338 17.31 6.88 -18.35
C ILE A 338 18.24 6.12 -19.30
N ASP A 339 18.53 6.68 -20.47
CA ASP A 339 19.43 6.09 -21.47
C ASP A 339 20.87 5.95 -20.93
N ASP A 340 21.36 6.94 -20.18
CA ASP A 340 22.67 6.91 -19.53
C ASP A 340 22.75 5.81 -18.47
N LEU A 341 21.74 5.69 -17.62
CA LEU A 341 21.65 4.63 -16.61
C LEU A 341 21.57 3.24 -17.26
N TRP A 342 20.81 3.10 -18.36
CA TRP A 342 20.72 1.85 -19.11
C TRP A 342 22.07 1.48 -19.76
N ARG A 343 22.81 2.47 -20.28
CA ARG A 343 24.17 2.25 -20.80
C ARG A 343 25.15 1.81 -19.72
N GLN A 344 25.13 2.46 -18.55
CA GLN A 344 25.96 2.08 -17.41
C GLN A 344 25.65 0.66 -16.93
N PHE A 345 24.37 0.29 -16.86
CA PHE A 345 23.93 -1.05 -16.49
C PHE A 345 24.47 -2.13 -17.44
N ASN A 346 24.35 -1.90 -18.76
CA ASN A 346 24.85 -2.83 -19.76
C ASN A 346 26.36 -2.95 -19.75
N ALA A 347 27.07 -1.84 -19.50
CA ALA A 347 28.52 -1.85 -19.35
C ALA A 347 28.94 -2.70 -18.15
N ILE A 348 28.28 -2.57 -17.00
CA ILE A 348 28.58 -3.40 -15.81
C ILE A 348 28.25 -4.87 -16.07
N SER A 349 27.13 -5.15 -16.74
CA SER A 349 26.69 -6.52 -17.05
C SER A 349 27.57 -7.23 -18.09
N SER A 350 28.29 -6.50 -18.94
CA SER A 350 29.21 -7.09 -19.93
C SER A 350 30.57 -7.46 -19.34
N TYR A 351 30.99 -6.87 -18.21
CA TYR A 351 32.24 -7.21 -17.52
C TYR A 351 32.17 -8.52 -16.69
N GLY A 352 30.97 -9.05 -16.44
CA GLY A 352 30.76 -10.29 -15.67
C GLY A 352 30.68 -11.57 -16.49
N ARG A 353 31.02 -11.54 -17.79
CA ARG A 353 31.01 -12.69 -18.71
C ARG A 353 32.40 -13.21 -19.04
#